data_AF-A0A1M7USY0-F1
#
_entry.id   AF-A0A1M7USY0-F1
#
_cell.length_a   1.000
_cell.length_b   1.000
_cell.length_c   1.000
_cell.angle_alpha   90.00
_cell.angle_beta   90.00
_cell.angle_gamma   90.00
#
_symmetry.space_group_name_H-M   'P 1'
#
loop_
_entity.id
_entity.type
_entity.pdbx_description
1 polymer ?
#
loop_
_entity_poly.entity_id
_entity_poly.type
_entity_poly.pdbx_seq_one_letter_code
_entity_poly.pdbx_strand_id
1 'polypeptide(L)'
;MQFSRVINPVGDMQIWNASGDGFSFVISYESRSGPGLHGAPGFVASWRPLHDNRGAVKVIGSPFKTFEAAEEACETMLGYLTERH
;
A
#
# COMPACT_ATOMS: atom_id res chain seq x y z
N MET A 1 -0.46 4.64 -11.86
CA MET A 1 -0.88 3.22 -11.65
C MET A 1 -2.37 3.19 -11.33
N GLN A 2 -3.09 2.07 -11.49
CA GLN A 2 -4.53 2.02 -11.15
C GLN A 2 -4.82 1.05 -10.00
N PHE A 3 -5.37 1.56 -8.90
CA PHE A 3 -5.75 0.77 -7.74
C PHE A 3 -7.16 0.17 -7.89
N SER A 4 -7.28 -1.12 -7.61
CA SER A 4 -8.55 -1.84 -7.56
C SER A 4 -8.88 -2.21 -6.12
N ARG A 5 -10.12 -1.95 -5.69
CA ARG A 5 -10.56 -2.33 -4.35
C ARG A 5 -10.76 -3.84 -4.28
N VAL A 6 -10.08 -4.48 -3.33
CA VAL A 6 -10.26 -5.90 -3.01
C VAL A 6 -11.44 -6.03 -2.05
N ILE A 7 -12.53 -6.62 -2.54
CA ILE A 7 -13.70 -6.91 -1.71
C ILE A 7 -13.48 -8.28 -1.06
N ASN A 8 -13.02 -8.29 0.19
CA ASN A 8 -12.90 -9.52 0.96
C ASN A 8 -14.14 -9.69 1.85
N PRO A 9 -14.72 -10.91 1.95
CA PRO A 9 -15.86 -11.17 2.82
C PRO A 9 -15.49 -11.25 4.32
N VAL A 10 -14.20 -11.16 4.64
CA VAL A 10 -13.66 -11.31 6.01
C VAL A 10 -13.25 -9.93 6.52
N GLY A 11 -14.21 -9.24 7.15
CA GLY A 11 -14.01 -8.00 7.91
C GLY A 11 -14.11 -6.72 7.08
N ASP A 12 -14.45 -5.60 7.76
CA ASP A 12 -14.48 -4.23 7.24
C ASP A 12 -13.09 -3.67 6.83
N MET A 13 -12.15 -4.55 6.49
CA MET A 13 -10.80 -4.17 6.09
C MET A 13 -10.83 -3.72 4.63
N GLN A 14 -10.60 -2.42 4.43
CA GLN A 14 -10.55 -1.85 3.09
C GLN A 14 -9.13 -1.99 2.55
N ILE A 15 -8.98 -2.75 1.46
CA ILE A 15 -7.71 -3.02 0.80
C ILE A 15 -7.83 -2.66 -0.67
N TRP A 16 -6.79 -2.07 -1.22
CA TRP A 16 -6.63 -1.81 -2.65
C TRP A 16 -5.29 -2.33 -3.11
N ASN A 17 -5.24 -2.86 -4.32
CA ASN A 17 -3.99 -3.29 -4.94
C ASN A 17 -3.79 -2.66 -6.32
N ALA A 18 -2.54 -2.45 -6.67
CA ALA A 18 -2.10 -2.06 -8.00
C ALA A 18 -0.81 -2.81 -8.35
N SER A 19 -0.50 -2.91 -9.62
CA SER A 19 0.78 -3.40 -10.11
C SER A 19 1.27 -2.52 -11.25
N GLY A 20 2.58 -2.32 -11.31
CA GLY A 20 3.25 -1.53 -12.35
C GLY A 20 4.74 -1.87 -12.37
N ASP A 21 5.32 -1.92 -13.58
CA ASP A 21 6.76 -2.11 -13.84
C ASP A 21 7.45 -3.20 -13.00
N GLY A 22 6.79 -4.34 -12.81
CA GLY A 22 7.36 -5.47 -12.06
C GLY A 22 7.23 -5.36 -10.53
N PHE A 23 6.51 -4.35 -10.03
CA PHE A 23 6.20 -4.16 -8.62
C PHE A 23 4.70 -4.26 -8.36
N SER A 24 4.35 -4.70 -7.14
CA SER A 24 2.98 -4.70 -6.64
C SER A 24 2.88 -3.77 -5.45
N PHE A 25 1.83 -2.97 -5.44
CA PHE A 25 1.49 -2.02 -4.38
C PHE A 25 0.18 -2.44 -3.73
N VAL A 26 0.12 -2.27 -2.41
CA VAL A 26 -1.06 -2.51 -1.60
C VAL A 26 -1.27 -1.31 -0.70
N ILE A 27 -2.49 -0.77 -0.72
CA ILE A 27 -2.96 0.22 0.24
C ILE A 27 -4.01 -0.47 1.12
N SER A 28 -3.88 -0.36 2.44
CA SER A 28 -4.87 -0.83 3.41
C SER A 28 -5.26 0.28 4.37
N TYR A 29 -6.54 0.36 4.73
CA TYR A 29 -6.97 1.26 5.79
C TYR A 29 -6.89 0.56 7.15
N GLU A 30 -5.99 1.03 8.01
CA GLU A 30 -5.88 0.53 9.38
C GLU A 30 -6.72 1.42 10.31
N SER A 31 -7.70 0.80 10.97
CA SER A 31 -8.53 1.45 11.99
C SER A 31 -7.96 1.17 13.38
N ARG A 32 -8.31 2.04 14.36
CA ARG A 32 -7.86 1.89 15.76
C ARG A 32 -8.38 0.62 16.46
N SER A 33 -9.30 -0.11 15.85
CA SER A 33 -10.04 -1.21 16.49
C SER A 33 -9.50 -2.61 16.15
N GLY A 34 -8.40 -2.71 15.37
CA GLY A 34 -7.78 -3.99 15.07
C GLY A 34 -7.00 -4.56 16.26
N PRO A 35 -6.76 -5.89 16.31
CA PRO A 35 -5.98 -6.54 17.38
C PRO A 35 -4.46 -6.23 17.35
N GLY A 36 -4.01 -5.36 16.44
CA GLY A 36 -2.62 -4.93 16.27
C GLY A 36 -2.29 -3.61 17.02
N LEU A 37 -0.99 -3.40 17.25
CA LEU A 37 -0.41 -2.24 17.96
C LEU A 37 -1.10 -0.92 17.58
N HIS A 38 -1.48 -0.14 18.59
CA HIS A 38 -2.26 1.10 18.51
C HIS A 38 -1.54 2.19 17.66
N GLY A 39 -1.61 2.07 16.34
CA GLY A 39 -1.10 3.04 15.38
C GLY A 39 -2.08 4.19 15.14
N ALA A 40 -1.59 5.28 14.55
CA ALA A 40 -2.48 6.32 14.04
C ALA A 40 -3.34 5.72 12.91
N PRO A 41 -4.67 5.89 12.95
CA PRO A 41 -5.54 5.37 11.89
C PRO A 41 -5.20 6.07 10.57
N GLY A 42 -5.22 5.32 9.48
CA GLY A 42 -4.92 5.87 8.16
C GLY A 42 -4.67 4.81 7.10
N PHE A 43 -4.34 5.30 5.91
CA PHE A 43 -4.01 4.49 4.76
C PHE A 43 -2.53 4.10 4.83
N VAL A 44 -2.26 2.81 4.95
CA VAL A 44 -0.90 2.28 4.90
C VAL A 44 -0.64 1.76 3.50
N ALA A 45 0.37 2.34 2.86
CA ALA A 45 0.84 1.89 1.57
C ALA A 45 2.07 1.00 1.75
N SER A 46 2.15 -0.06 0.95
CA SER A 46 3.28 -0.97 0.91
C SER A 46 3.52 -1.46 -0.51
N TRP A 47 4.74 -1.90 -0.79
CA TRP A 47 5.11 -2.41 -2.09
C TRP A 47 6.00 -3.65 -1.98
N ARG A 48 6.02 -4.48 -3.02
CA ARG A 48 6.96 -5.59 -3.17
C ARG A 48 7.33 -5.80 -4.63
N PRO A 49 8.52 -6.33 -4.94
CA PRO A 49 8.79 -6.87 -6.26
C PRO A 49 7.86 -8.05 -6.56
N LEU A 50 7.41 -8.19 -7.81
CA LEU A 50 6.56 -9.30 -8.24
C LEU A 50 7.36 -10.59 -8.45
N HIS A 51 8.60 -10.47 -8.92
CA HIS A 51 9.44 -11.59 -9.35
C HIS A 51 10.42 -12.08 -8.27
N ASP A 52 10.54 -11.35 -7.15
CA ASP A 52 11.36 -11.75 -6.01
C ASP A 52 10.48 -12.17 -4.84
N ASN A 53 10.92 -13.19 -4.10
CA ASN A 53 10.26 -13.63 -2.86
C ASN A 53 10.54 -12.68 -1.66
N ARG A 54 10.59 -11.38 -1.92
CA ARG A 54 10.81 -10.35 -0.90
C ARG A 54 9.49 -9.96 -0.26
N GLY A 55 9.52 -9.76 1.06
CA GLY A 55 8.38 -9.27 1.82
C GLY A 55 7.97 -7.85 1.38
N ALA A 56 6.73 -7.48 1.70
CA ALA A 56 6.24 -6.13 1.44
C ALA A 56 6.97 -5.10 2.33
N VAL A 57 7.40 -4.01 1.71
CA VAL A 57 8.07 -2.88 2.35
C VAL A 57 7.08 -1.73 2.43
N LYS A 58 6.99 -1.09 3.60
CA LYS A 58 6.11 0.06 3.80
C LYS A 58 6.62 1.26 3.00
N VAL A 59 5.72 1.94 2.29
CA VAL A 59 6.03 3.21 1.62
C VAL A 59 6.29 4.27 2.69
N ILE A 60 7.37 5.05 2.49
CA ILE A 60 7.78 6.12 3.40
C ILE A 60 6.61 7.10 3.60
N GLY A 61 6.37 7.52 4.84
CA GLY A 61 5.26 8.43 5.19
C GLY A 61 3.98 7.74 5.67
N SER A 62 3.86 6.41 5.51
CA SER A 62 2.69 5.67 6.03
C SER A 62 2.64 5.64 7.57
N PRO A 63 1.47 5.83 8.21
CA PRO A 63 0.13 5.94 7.58
C PRO A 63 -0.22 7.34 7.06
N PHE A 64 -0.93 7.39 5.93
CA PHE A 64 -1.46 8.61 5.30
C PHE A 64 -2.90 8.91 5.74
N LYS A 65 -3.28 10.20 5.73
CA LYS A 65 -4.64 10.63 6.11
C LYS A 65 -5.69 10.33 5.04
N THR A 66 -5.31 10.35 3.77
CA THR A 66 -6.21 10.17 2.62
C THR A 66 -5.70 9.07 1.70
N PHE A 67 -6.62 8.45 0.96
CA PHE A 67 -6.29 7.43 -0.04
C PHE A 67 -5.44 8.02 -1.17
N GLU A 68 -5.82 9.20 -1.68
CA GLU A 68 -5.10 9.93 -2.72
C GLU A 68 -3.63 10.21 -2.35
N ALA A 69 -3.35 10.59 -1.11
CA ALA A 69 -1.98 10.79 -0.65
C ALA A 69 -1.18 9.48 -0.60
N ALA A 70 -1.84 8.36 -0.29
CA ALA A 70 -1.22 7.04 -0.35
C ALA A 70 -0.96 6.59 -1.80
N GLU A 71 -1.85 6.93 -2.74
CA GLU A 71 -1.65 6.68 -4.18
C GLU A 71 -0.47 7.49 -4.72
N GLU A 72 -0.42 8.80 -4.47
CA GLU A 72 0.68 9.68 -4.91
C GLU A 72 2.04 9.18 -4.37
N ALA A 73 2.07 8.73 -3.11
CA ALA A 73 3.27 8.16 -2.52
C ALA A 73 3.68 6.83 -3.19
N CYS A 74 2.72 6.01 -3.63
CA CYS A 74 3.01 4.80 -4.40
C CYS A 74 3.56 5.13 -5.79
N GLU A 75 3.01 6.13 -6.48
CA GLU A 75 3.49 6.56 -7.79
C GLU A 75 4.90 7.13 -7.72
N THR A 76 5.16 7.97 -6.71
CA THR A 76 6.50 8.49 -6.42
C THR A 76 7.47 7.35 -6.10
N MET A 77 7.06 6.39 -5.27
CA MET A 77 7.88 5.21 -4.95
C MET A 77 8.18 4.37 -6.19
N LEU A 78 7.21 4.18 -7.10
CA LEU A 78 7.46 3.49 -8.36
C LEU A 78 8.52 4.20 -9.19
N GLY A 79 8.46 5.53 -9.31
CA GLY A 79 9.50 6.33 -9.96
C GLY A 79 10.89 6.01 -9.39
N TYR A 80 11.05 6.06 -8.06
CA TYR A 80 12.33 5.71 -7.43
C TYR A 80 12.80 4.27 -7.66
N LEU A 81 11.87 3.32 -7.81
CA LEU A 81 12.17 1.91 -8.05
C LEU A 81 12.56 1.65 -9.51
N THR A 82 12.00 2.39 -10.45
CA THR A 82 12.25 2.24 -11.89
C THR A 82 13.39 3.12 -12.41
N GLU A 83 13.66 4.27 -11.78
CA GLU A 83 14.81 5.13 -12.08
C GLU A 83 16.17 4.55 -11.65
N ARG A 84 16.17 3.46 -10.85
CA ARG A 84 17.39 2.78 -10.39
C ARG A 84 17.93 1.72 -11.36
N HIS A 85 17.52 1.76 -12.63
CA HIS A 85 17.99 0.87 -13.68
C HIS A 85 18.91 1.55 -14.69
#